data_AF-A0A9W6VID1-F1
#
_entry.id   AF-A0A9W6VID1-F1
#
_cell.length_a   1.000
_cell.length_b   1.000
_cell.length_c   1.000
_cell.angle_alpha   90.00
_cell.angle_beta   90.00
_cell.angle_gamma   90.00
#
_symmetry.space_group_name_H-M   'P 1'
#
loop_
_entity.id
_entity.type
_entity.pdbx_description
1 polymer ?
#
loop_
_entity_poly.entity_id
_entity_poly.type
_entity_poly.pdbx_seq_one_letter_code
_entity_poly.pdbx_strand_id
1 'polypeptide(L)'
;MEPDPRIAARATCLVLVCHDRAVTTALIYLVVMLLVAAVVFLIAAVVFGRGEELAPLPPGSSPTRLPAQDILGEDVRKVRYQLVLRGYKMSEVDWVMQRLGAEIDDLRARVNELEAERAR
;
A
#
# COMPACT_ATOMS: atom_id res chain seq x y z
N MET A 1 -57.32 30.81 30.34
CA MET A 1 -57.11 29.37 30.16
C MET A 1 -55.63 29.10 30.41
N GLU A 2 -55.26 28.90 31.68
CA GLU A 2 -53.87 28.68 32.07
C GLU A 2 -53.45 27.27 31.60
N PRO A 3 -52.31 27.08 30.91
CA PRO A 3 -51.86 25.75 30.52
C PRO A 3 -51.47 24.94 31.76
N ASP A 4 -52.04 23.74 31.92
CA ASP A 4 -51.80 22.88 33.08
C ASP A 4 -50.32 22.44 33.14
N PRO A 5 -49.57 22.83 34.20
CA PRO A 5 -48.14 22.53 34.32
C PRO A 5 -47.83 21.02 34.35
N ARG A 6 -48.81 20.17 34.66
CA ARG A 6 -48.62 18.71 34.71
C ARG A 6 -48.52 18.07 33.32
N ILE A 7 -49.14 18.68 32.31
CA ILE A 7 -49.13 18.16 30.91
C ILE A 7 -47.76 18.41 30.28
N ALA A 8 -47.18 19.59 30.51
CA ALA A 8 -45.85 19.95 30.01
C ALA A 8 -44.74 19.05 30.59
N ALA A 9 -44.78 18.77 31.91
CA ALA A 9 -43.79 17.90 32.56
C ALA A 9 -43.81 16.46 32.04
N ARG A 10 -45.00 15.92 31.72
CA ARG A 10 -45.16 14.57 31.14
C ARG A 10 -44.61 14.48 29.72
N ALA A 11 -44.82 15.51 28.91
CA ALA A 11 -44.31 15.56 27.54
C ALA A 11 -42.77 15.61 27.51
N THR A 12 -42.15 16.43 28.37
CA THR A 12 -40.69 16.55 28.46
C THR A 12 -40.02 15.27 28.93
N CYS A 13 -40.59 14.59 29.93
CA CYS A 13 -40.07 13.30 30.42
C CYS A 13 -40.19 12.18 29.36
N LEU A 14 -41.30 12.14 28.62
CA LEU A 14 -41.52 11.17 27.54
C LEU A 14 -40.51 11.38 26.39
N VAL A 15 -40.28 12.63 25.98
CA VAL A 15 -39.31 12.96 24.93
C VAL A 15 -37.88 12.66 25.36
N LEU A 16 -37.49 12.95 26.61
CA LEU A 16 -36.15 12.64 27.13
C LEU A 16 -35.91 11.12 27.19
N VAL A 17 -36.91 10.33 27.61
CA VAL A 17 -36.82 8.86 27.66
C VAL A 17 -36.83 8.24 26.26
N CYS A 18 -37.64 8.75 25.33
CA CYS A 18 -37.62 8.31 23.93
C CYS A 18 -36.32 8.71 23.24
N HIS A 19 -35.76 9.87 23.56
CA HIS A 19 -34.47 10.31 23.05
C HIS A 19 -33.35 9.43 23.61
N ASP A 20 -33.30 9.19 24.91
CA ASP A 20 -32.30 8.32 25.53
C ASP A 20 -32.38 6.89 25.00
N ARG A 21 -33.60 6.36 24.83
CA ARG A 21 -33.84 5.03 24.27
C ARG A 21 -33.53 4.94 22.78
N ALA A 22 -33.84 5.97 21.98
CA ALA A 22 -33.50 6.01 20.56
C ALA A 22 -32.00 6.23 20.34
N VAL A 23 -31.36 7.07 21.15
CA VAL A 23 -29.91 7.34 21.11
C VAL A 23 -29.14 6.11 21.55
N THR A 24 -29.52 5.45 22.65
CA THR A 24 -28.90 4.17 23.05
C THR A 24 -29.09 3.09 22.01
N THR A 25 -30.28 2.97 21.44
CA THR A 25 -30.55 2.02 20.34
C THR A 25 -29.71 2.33 19.11
N ALA A 26 -29.62 3.59 18.68
CA ALA A 26 -28.81 4.03 17.55
C ALA A 26 -27.31 3.79 17.79
N LEU A 27 -26.82 4.06 19.01
CA LEU A 27 -25.44 3.81 19.41
C LEU A 27 -25.13 2.31 19.42
N ILE A 28 -26.04 1.47 19.91
CA ILE A 28 -25.91 0.01 19.85
C ILE A 28 -25.84 -0.45 18.39
N TYR A 29 -26.73 0.03 17.52
CA TYR A 29 -26.70 -0.31 16.09
C TYR A 29 -25.39 0.12 15.44
N LEU A 30 -24.88 1.32 15.72
CA LEU A 30 -23.61 1.82 15.20
C LEU A 30 -22.46 0.90 15.63
N VAL A 31 -22.37 0.59 16.92
CA VAL A 31 -21.33 -0.31 17.46
C VAL A 31 -21.41 -1.70 16.83
N VAL A 32 -22.61 -2.26 16.70
CA VAL A 32 -22.82 -3.55 16.03
C VAL A 32 -22.39 -3.49 14.56
N MET A 33 -22.74 -2.42 13.84
CA MET A 33 -22.38 -2.24 12.44
C MET A 33 -20.85 -2.14 12.26
N LEU A 34 -20.17 -1.37 13.12
CA LEU A 34 -18.70 -1.32 13.16
C LEU A 34 -18.07 -2.67 13.49
N LEU A 35 -18.64 -3.42 14.44
CA LEU A 35 -18.16 -4.74 14.80
C LEU A 35 -18.29 -5.71 13.62
N VAL A 36 -19.44 -5.71 12.94
CA VAL A 36 -19.64 -6.53 11.73
C VAL A 36 -18.66 -6.11 10.63
N ALA A 37 -18.49 -4.81 10.37
CA ALA A 37 -17.53 -4.30 9.40
C ALA A 37 -16.10 -4.73 9.74
N ALA A 38 -15.69 -4.66 11.01
CA ALA A 38 -14.38 -5.09 11.48
C ALA A 38 -14.19 -6.62 11.31
N VAL A 39 -15.20 -7.42 11.61
CA VAL A 39 -15.14 -8.88 11.40
C VAL A 39 -15.04 -9.22 9.92
N VAL A 40 -15.86 -8.62 9.05
CA VAL A 40 -15.78 -8.81 7.60
C VAL A 40 -14.42 -8.37 7.08
N PHE A 41 -13.91 -7.23 7.55
CA PHE A 41 -12.58 -6.74 7.20
C PHE A 41 -11.48 -7.69 7.66
N LEU A 42 -11.56 -8.25 8.88
CA LEU A 42 -10.60 -9.24 9.38
C LEU A 42 -10.65 -10.53 8.56
N ILE A 43 -11.84 -11.03 8.25
CA ILE A 43 -12.02 -12.21 7.38
C ILE A 43 -11.42 -11.92 6.01
N ALA A 44 -11.75 -10.77 5.41
CA ALA A 44 -11.17 -10.36 4.14
C ALA A 44 -9.65 -10.25 4.23
N ALA A 45 -9.09 -9.62 5.27
CA ALA A 45 -7.65 -9.48 5.46
C ALA A 45 -6.93 -10.83 5.67
N VAL A 46 -7.60 -11.82 6.26
CA VAL A 46 -7.07 -13.18 6.40
C VAL A 46 -7.21 -13.96 5.09
N VAL A 47 -8.37 -13.86 4.42
CA VAL A 47 -8.67 -14.58 3.17
C VAL A 47 -7.85 -14.04 1.99
N PHE A 48 -7.72 -12.72 1.88
CA PHE A 48 -6.90 -12.05 0.86
C PHE A 48 -5.43 -11.93 1.30
N GLY A 49 -5.10 -12.29 2.53
CA GLY A 49 -3.79 -12.06 3.13
C GLY A 49 -3.48 -10.58 3.34
N ARG A 50 -2.44 -10.26 4.14
CA ARG A 50 -1.95 -8.88 4.35
C ARG A 50 -1.28 -8.31 3.09
N GLY A 51 -1.94 -8.23 1.93
CA GLY A 51 -1.35 -7.73 0.69
C GLY A 51 -0.04 -8.42 0.26
N GLU A 52 0.32 -9.52 0.91
CA GLU A 52 1.63 -10.21 0.90
C GLU A 52 1.38 -11.72 0.88
N GLU A 53 0.29 -12.16 0.23
CA GLU A 53 0.05 -13.58 -0.06
C GLU A 53 -0.41 -13.79 -1.51
N LEU A 54 0.06 -12.92 -2.40
CA LEU A 54 0.47 -13.42 -3.70
C LEU A 54 1.66 -14.31 -3.42
N ALA A 55 1.46 -15.63 -3.52
CA ALA A 55 2.47 -16.67 -3.31
C ALA A 55 3.86 -16.14 -3.70
N PRO A 56 4.89 -16.26 -2.84
CA PRO A 56 6.24 -15.83 -3.17
C PRO A 56 6.55 -16.31 -4.57
N LEU A 57 6.62 -15.37 -5.52
CA LEU A 57 6.89 -15.72 -6.90
C LEU A 57 8.24 -16.47 -6.83
N PRO A 58 8.31 -17.73 -7.30
CA PRO A 58 9.48 -18.57 -7.12
C PRO A 58 10.74 -17.76 -7.43
N PRO A 59 11.76 -17.75 -6.56
CA PRO A 59 12.99 -16.98 -6.80
C PRO A 59 13.53 -17.39 -8.17
N GLY A 60 13.42 -16.48 -9.15
CA GLY A 60 13.66 -16.76 -10.56
C GLY A 60 12.59 -16.30 -11.54
N SER A 61 11.44 -15.80 -11.06
CA SER A 61 10.34 -15.31 -11.91
C SER A 61 10.05 -13.82 -11.77
N SER A 62 10.94 -13.06 -11.12
CA SER A 62 10.92 -11.61 -11.28
C SER A 62 11.06 -11.31 -12.78
N PRO A 63 10.20 -10.46 -13.37
CA PRO A 63 10.42 -9.92 -14.72
C PRO A 63 11.63 -8.96 -14.77
N THR A 64 12.59 -9.12 -13.87
CA THR A 64 13.94 -8.56 -13.91
C THR A 64 14.74 -9.30 -14.97
N ARG A 65 14.33 -9.18 -16.23
CA ARG A 65 15.18 -9.54 -17.36
C ARG A 65 16.17 -8.40 -17.56
N LEU A 66 17.23 -8.43 -16.76
CA LEU A 66 18.50 -7.91 -17.25
C LEU A 66 18.96 -8.89 -18.34
N PRO A 67 19.34 -8.43 -19.54
CA PRO A 67 19.80 -9.34 -20.59
C PRO A 67 21.02 -10.13 -20.09
N ALA A 68 21.11 -11.42 -20.45
CA ALA A 68 22.15 -12.33 -19.95
C ALA A 68 23.58 -11.92 -20.39
N GLN A 69 23.66 -11.02 -21.37
CA GLN A 69 24.85 -10.46 -21.99
C GLN A 69 24.48 -9.06 -22.51
N ASP A 70 25.46 -8.17 -22.67
CA ASP A 70 25.24 -6.80 -23.21
C ASP A 70 24.30 -5.91 -22.38
N ILE A 71 24.53 -5.89 -21.06
CA ILE A 71 23.85 -4.95 -20.16
C ILE A 71 24.25 -3.52 -20.51
N LEU A 72 23.26 -2.70 -20.85
CA LEU A 72 23.38 -1.24 -21.00
C LEU A 72 22.83 -0.53 -19.76
N GLY A 73 23.21 0.73 -19.56
CA GLY A 73 22.68 1.55 -18.48
C GLY A 73 21.16 1.76 -18.58
N GLU A 74 20.59 1.69 -19.79
CA GLU A 74 19.13 1.73 -19.99
C GLU A 74 18.44 0.50 -19.42
N ASP A 75 19.08 -0.67 -19.46
CA ASP A 75 18.52 -1.92 -18.94
C ASP A 75 18.51 -1.90 -17.42
N VAL A 76 19.54 -1.34 -16.78
CA VAL A 76 19.61 -1.13 -15.32
C VAL A 76 18.50 -0.19 -14.85
N ARG A 77 18.21 0.88 -15.61
CA ARG A 77 17.12 1.83 -15.31
C ARG A 77 15.73 1.22 -15.40
N LYS A 78 15.55 0.12 -16.14
CA LYS A 78 14.26 -0.58 -16.30
C LYS A 78 14.02 -1.66 -15.23
N VAL A 79 15.02 -1.95 -14.38
CA VAL A 79 14.88 -2.97 -13.33
C VAL A 79 13.86 -2.55 -12.28
N ARG A 80 12.91 -3.43 -12.00
CA ARG A 80 11.92 -3.27 -10.93
C ARG A 80 12.30 -4.15 -9.75
N TYR A 81 12.30 -3.55 -8.56
CA TYR A 81 12.66 -4.20 -7.30
C TYR A 81 11.41 -4.41 -6.43
N GLN A 82 11.34 -5.53 -5.70
CA GLN A 82 10.29 -5.80 -4.73
C GLN A 82 10.57 -5.07 -3.41
N LEU A 83 9.52 -4.50 -2.79
CA LEU A 83 9.61 -3.78 -1.51
C LEU A 83 9.74 -4.78 -0.35
N VAL A 84 10.79 -4.67 0.46
CA VAL A 84 10.99 -5.46 1.69
C VAL A 84 11.09 -4.53 2.90
N LEU A 85 10.46 -4.90 4.03
CA LEU A 85 10.34 -4.08 5.24
C LEU A 85 11.66 -3.80 5.97
N ARG A 86 12.79 -4.37 5.52
CA ARG A 86 14.11 -4.12 6.09
C ARG A 86 14.78 -3.00 5.29
N GLY A 87 14.72 -1.79 5.84
CA GLY A 87 14.86 -0.55 5.08
C GLY A 87 16.31 -0.16 4.73
N TYR A 88 16.62 -0.22 3.44
CA TYR A 88 17.50 0.76 2.80
C TYR A 88 16.62 1.89 2.25
N LYS A 89 17.10 3.13 2.22
CA LYS A 89 16.31 4.26 1.73
C LYS A 89 16.16 4.16 0.21
N MET A 90 14.93 4.17 -0.29
CA MET A 90 14.66 4.05 -1.74
C MET A 90 15.45 5.07 -2.56
N SER A 91 15.57 6.31 -2.08
CA SER A 91 16.32 7.37 -2.78
C SER A 91 17.82 7.08 -2.90
N GLU A 92 18.42 6.37 -1.93
CA GLU A 92 19.84 6.01 -1.99
C GLU A 92 20.05 4.89 -3.01
N VAL A 93 19.15 3.90 -3.03
CA VAL A 93 19.18 2.82 -4.03
C VAL A 93 19.02 3.37 -5.44
N ASP A 94 18.06 4.27 -5.65
CA ASP A 94 17.82 4.89 -6.97
C ASP A 94 19.03 5.70 -7.45
N TRP A 95 19.69 6.43 -6.55
CA TRP A 95 20.90 7.17 -6.87
C TRP A 95 22.07 6.24 -7.25
N VAL A 96 22.28 5.16 -6.47
CA VAL A 96 23.33 4.17 -6.78
C VAL A 96 23.08 3.51 -8.13
N MET A 97 21.84 3.12 -8.43
CA MET A 97 21.51 2.46 -9.70
C MET A 97 21.65 3.40 -10.89
N GLN A 98 21.29 4.68 -10.75
CA GLN A 98 21.54 5.68 -11.80
C GLN A 98 23.03 5.86 -12.06
N ARG A 99 23.85 5.95 -11.00
CA ARG A 99 25.30 6.10 -11.13
C ARG A 99 25.93 4.86 -11.78
N LEU A 100 25.49 3.66 -11.37
CA LEU A 100 25.99 2.40 -11.93
C LEU A 100 25.62 2.26 -13.41
N GLY A 101 24.40 2.63 -13.80
CA GLY A 101 23.99 2.61 -15.21
C GLY A 101 24.86 3.51 -16.09
N ALA A 102 25.19 4.71 -15.61
CA ALA A 102 26.07 5.63 -16.34
C ALA A 102 27.51 5.09 -16.49
N GLU A 103 28.03 4.42 -15.46
CA GLU A 103 29.37 3.82 -15.51
C GLU A 103 29.44 2.65 -16.50
N ILE A 104 28.38 1.83 -16.56
CA ILE A 104 28.28 0.73 -17.53
C ILE A 104 28.28 1.28 -18.97
N ASP A 105 27.55 2.37 -19.21
CA ASP A 105 27.50 3.03 -20.52
C ASP A 105 28.90 3.54 -20.94
N ASP A 106 29.66 4.17 -20.03
CA ASP A 106 31.04 4.64 -20.29
C ASP A 106 32.01 3.48 -20.57
N LEU A 107 31.95 2.43 -19.76
CA LEU A 107 32.78 1.23 -19.95
C LEU A 107 32.47 0.55 -21.29
N ARG A 108 31.20 0.46 -21.68
CA ARG A 108 30.79 -0.10 -22.98
C ARG A 108 31.27 0.74 -24.14
N ALA A 109 31.20 2.06 -24.05
CA ALA A 109 31.73 2.95 -25.08
C ALA A 109 33.24 2.74 -25.29
N ARG A 110 34.00 2.65 -24.19
CA ARG A 110 35.45 2.39 -24.22
C ARG A 110 35.82 1.03 -24.79
N VAL A 111 35.09 -0.03 -24.43
CA VAL A 111 35.31 -1.36 -24.99
C VAL A 111 35.09 -1.35 -26.50
N ASN A 112 34.01 -0.72 -26.96
CA ASN A 112 33.71 -0.62 -28.39
C ASN A 112 34.79 0.16 -29.16
N GLU A 113 35.33 1.24 -28.57
CA GLU A 113 36.44 2.01 -29.14
C GLU A 113 37.71 1.14 -29.28
N LEU A 114 38.09 0.45 -28.22
CA LEU A 114 39.27 -0.43 -28.22
C LEU A 114 39.13 -1.62 -29.19
N GLU A 115 37.94 -2.20 -29.31
CA GLU A 115 37.66 -3.26 -30.29
C GLU A 115 37.74 -2.74 -31.72
N ALA A 116 37.26 -1.51 -31.98
CA ALA A 116 37.37 -0.87 -33.28
C ALA A 116 38.82 -0.53 -33.65
N GLU A 117 39.68 -0.20 -32.68
CA GLU A 117 41.12 -0.02 -32.90
C GLU A 117 41.82 -1.34 -33.24
N ARG A 118 41.49 -2.44 -32.54
CA ARG A 118 42.07 -3.76 -32.82
C ARG A 118 41.60 -4.38 -34.14
N ALA A 119 40.42 -3.99 -34.61
CA ALA A 119 39.87 -4.46 -35.87
C ALA A 119 40.41 -3.72 -37.10
N ARG A 120 41.20 -2.65 -36.91
CA ARG A 120 41.92 -1.92 -37.97
C ARG A 120 43.31 -2.49 -38.18
#